data_AF-A0A1B6GXG9-F1
#
_entry.id   AF-A0A1B6GXG9-F1
#
_cell.length_a   1.000
_cell.length_b   1.000
_cell.length_c   1.000
_cell.angle_alpha   90.00
_cell.angle_beta   90.00
_cell.angle_gamma   90.00
#
_symmetry.space_group_name_H-M   'P 1'
#
loop_
_entity.id
_entity.type
_entity.pdbx_description
1 polymer ?
#
loop_
_entity_poly.entity_id
_entity_poly.type
_entity_poly.pdbx_seq_one_letter_code
_entity_poly.pdbx_strand_id
1 'polypeptide(L)'
;HLDNIESIDKLLSADRIKGFLNQSPIAFATMLFKEGRSVVEKTFENNKIQELIKSKEQFDLIFLETTFAQEPLLAFGYKFKAPVITLHPFGSFSLVNTIIGNPLCL
;
A
#
# COMPACT_ATOMS: atom_id res chain seq x y z
N HIS A 1 -22.34 4.72 -14.59
CA HIS A 1 -22.43 4.67 -13.10
C HIS A 1 -22.94 3.32 -12.59
N LEU A 2 -23.66 2.54 -13.41
CA LEU A 2 -24.12 1.18 -13.08
C LEU A 2 -23.06 0.09 -13.37
N ASP A 3 -22.17 0.31 -14.35
CA ASP A 3 -21.10 -0.64 -14.72
C ASP A 3 -20.07 -0.91 -13.61
N ASN A 4 -19.97 0.02 -12.65
CA ASN A 4 -19.04 -0.08 -11.53
C ASN A 4 -19.60 -0.93 -10.38
N ILE A 5 -20.93 -1.13 -10.32
CA ILE A 5 -21.57 -1.95 -9.28
C ILE A 5 -21.47 -3.43 -9.68
N GLU A 6 -21.69 -3.74 -10.96
CA GLU A 6 -21.58 -5.08 -11.51
C GLU A 6 -20.12 -5.61 -11.47
N SER A 7 -19.14 -4.72 -11.61
CA SER A 7 -17.72 -5.05 -11.45
C SER A 7 -17.33 -5.32 -9.99
N ILE A 8 -17.92 -4.58 -9.04
CA ILE A 8 -17.73 -4.76 -7.59
C ILE A 8 -18.41 -6.04 -7.09
N ASP A 9 -19.61 -6.37 -7.57
CA ASP A 9 -20.29 -7.64 -7.23
C ASP A 9 -19.49 -8.84 -7.73
N LYS A 10 -18.87 -8.73 -8.91
CA LYS A 10 -17.95 -9.73 -9.43
C LYS A 10 -16.61 -9.77 -8.68
N LEU A 11 -16.21 -8.67 -8.04
CA LEU A 11 -15.02 -8.58 -7.19
C LEU A 11 -15.26 -9.22 -5.82
N LEU A 12 -16.46 -9.02 -5.26
CA LEU A 12 -16.90 -9.49 -3.95
C LEU A 12 -17.64 -10.83 -4.00
N SER A 13 -17.61 -11.53 -5.13
CA SER A 13 -18.30 -12.82 -5.24
C SER A 13 -17.79 -13.80 -4.18
N ALA A 14 -18.72 -14.57 -3.58
CA ALA A 14 -18.41 -15.49 -2.49
C ALA A 14 -17.30 -16.50 -2.87
N ASP A 15 -17.23 -16.89 -4.15
CA ASP A 15 -16.22 -17.81 -4.67
C ASP A 15 -14.83 -17.18 -4.71
N ARG A 16 -14.72 -15.88 -5.04
CA ARG A 16 -13.44 -15.17 -4.98
C ARG A 16 -13.00 -14.90 -3.56
N ILE A 17 -13.93 -14.58 -2.65
CA ILE A 17 -13.63 -14.46 -1.22
C ILE A 17 -13.13 -15.80 -0.67
N LYS A 18 -13.80 -16.92 -0.98
CA LYS A 18 -13.33 -18.26 -0.59
C LYS A 18 -11.99 -18.61 -1.20
N GLY A 19 -11.79 -18.33 -2.48
CA GLY A 19 -10.51 -18.55 -3.17
C GLY A 19 -9.37 -17.74 -2.57
N PHE A 20 -9.65 -16.52 -2.12
CA PHE A 20 -8.72 -15.66 -1.38
C PHE A 20 -8.40 -16.21 0.02
N LEU A 21 -9.43 -16.63 0.77
CA LEU A 21 -9.26 -17.19 2.11
C LEU A 21 -8.55 -18.55 2.12
N ASN A 22 -8.65 -19.32 1.03
CA ASN A 22 -8.05 -20.65 0.90
C ASN A 22 -6.62 -20.63 0.34
N GLN A 23 -6.00 -19.47 0.15
CA GLN A 23 -4.61 -19.41 -0.28
C GLN A 23 -3.67 -19.82 0.84
N SER A 24 -2.52 -20.43 0.48
CA SER A 24 -1.47 -20.66 1.47
C SER A 24 -0.93 -19.31 1.96
N PRO A 25 -0.43 -19.23 3.22
CA PRO A 25 0.13 -17.99 3.75
C PRO A 25 1.27 -17.41 2.89
N ILE A 26 2.08 -18.27 2.26
CA ILE A 26 3.16 -17.86 1.36
C ILE A 26 2.61 -17.28 0.06
N ALA A 27 1.57 -17.89 -0.53
CA ALA A 27 0.93 -17.37 -1.73
C ALA A 27 0.29 -16.01 -1.46
N PHE A 28 -0.38 -15.88 -0.31
CA PHE A 28 -0.98 -14.62 0.13
C PHE A 28 0.06 -13.51 0.33
N ALA A 29 1.16 -13.80 1.04
CA ALA A 29 2.25 -12.86 1.22
C ALA A 29 2.87 -12.45 -0.13
N THR A 30 3.12 -13.42 -1.01
CA THR A 30 3.66 -13.16 -2.36
C THR A 30 2.73 -12.26 -3.17
N MET A 31 1.42 -12.48 -3.08
CA MET A 31 0.41 -11.64 -3.71
C MET A 31 0.47 -10.21 -3.17
N LEU A 32 0.52 -10.00 -1.85
CA LEU A 32 0.59 -8.64 -1.27
C LEU A 32 1.82 -7.86 -1.74
N PHE A 33 3.01 -8.47 -1.72
CA PHE A 33 4.25 -7.82 -2.20
C PHE A 33 4.25 -7.60 -3.72
N LYS A 34 3.58 -8.45 -4.49
CA LYS A 34 3.43 -8.25 -5.94
C LYS A 34 2.50 -7.08 -6.24
N GLU A 35 1.34 -7.03 -5.58
CA GLU A 35 0.37 -5.95 -5.78
C GLU A 35 0.91 -4.61 -5.29
N GLY A 36 1.59 -4.57 -4.13
CA GLY A 36 2.19 -3.33 -3.64
C GLY A 36 3.22 -2.75 -4.60
N ARG A 37 4.07 -3.58 -5.25
CA ARG A 37 4.94 -3.12 -6.34
C ARG A 37 4.16 -2.53 -7.51
N SER A 38 3.10 -3.21 -7.96
CA SER A 38 2.27 -2.71 -9.07
C SER A 38 1.60 -1.37 -8.73
N VAL A 39 1.18 -1.18 -7.48
CA VAL A 39 0.62 0.09 -7.00
C VAL A 39 1.66 1.20 -7.07
N VAL A 40 2.89 0.94 -6.65
CA VAL A 40 4.00 1.92 -6.71
C VAL A 40 4.32 2.29 -8.15
N GLU A 41 4.46 1.30 -9.04
CA GLU A 41 4.71 1.52 -10.47
C GLU A 41 3.64 2.43 -11.08
N LYS A 42 2.37 2.08 -10.90
CA LYS A 42 1.24 2.89 -11.40
C LYS A 42 1.17 4.27 -10.76
N THR A 43 1.54 4.39 -9.48
CA THR A 43 1.57 5.68 -8.79
C THR A 43 2.61 6.59 -9.43
N PHE A 44 3.82 6.09 -9.69
CA PHE A 44 4.85 6.88 -10.36
C PHE A 44 4.56 7.10 -11.85
N GLU A 45 3.84 6.23 -12.53
CA GLU A 45 3.40 6.47 -13.92
C GLU A 45 2.26 7.49 -14.03
N ASN A 46 1.57 7.80 -12.92
CA ASN A 46 0.43 8.71 -12.93
C ASN A 46 0.85 10.15 -13.22
N ASN A 47 0.26 10.76 -14.25
CA ASN A 47 0.57 12.13 -14.66
C ASN A 47 0.40 13.17 -13.54
N LYS A 48 -0.61 13.05 -12.68
CA LYS A 48 -0.82 13.99 -11.56
C LYS A 48 0.27 13.87 -10.51
N ILE A 49 0.75 12.64 -10.27
CA ILE A 49 1.87 12.40 -9.36
C ILE A 49 3.16 12.94 -9.98
N GLN A 50 3.38 12.75 -11.28
CA GLN A 50 4.51 13.33 -11.99
C GLN A 50 4.50 14.87 -11.97
N GLU A 51 3.34 15.51 -12.15
CA GLU A 51 3.16 16.95 -11.98
C GLU A 51 3.47 17.39 -10.55
N LEU A 52 2.95 16.68 -9.54
CA LEU A 52 3.23 16.94 -8.14
C LEU A 52 4.73 16.84 -7.82
N ILE A 53 5.41 15.81 -8.32
CA ILE A 53 6.87 15.62 -8.20
C ILE A 53 7.63 16.75 -8.89
N LYS A 54 7.15 17.30 -10.01
CA LYS A 54 7.84 18.41 -10.69
C LYS A 54 7.49 19.78 -10.12
N SER A 55 6.45 19.83 -9.28
CA SER A 55 5.97 21.07 -8.69
C SER A 55 6.95 21.63 -7.64
N LYS A 56 6.72 22.89 -7.31
CA LYS A 56 7.39 23.60 -6.20
C LYS A 56 6.52 23.65 -4.94
N GLU A 57 5.42 22.88 -4.91
CA GLU A 57 4.57 22.76 -3.73
C GLU A 57 5.39 22.35 -2.51
N GLN A 58 5.01 22.87 -1.36
CA GLN A 58 5.64 22.59 -0.07
C GLN A 58 4.61 21.93 0.84
N PHE A 59 5.08 20.98 1.63
CA PHE A 59 4.25 20.28 2.61
C PHE A 59 4.97 20.31 3.95
N ASP A 60 4.23 20.52 5.03
CA ASP A 60 4.80 20.46 6.39
C ASP A 60 4.86 19.02 6.91
N LEU A 61 4.07 18.11 6.33
CA LEU A 61 3.92 16.73 6.76
C LEU A 61 3.38 15.86 5.63
N ILE A 62 3.87 14.61 5.54
CA ILE A 62 3.44 13.64 4.54
C ILE A 62 2.95 12.36 5.24
N PHE A 63 1.78 11.88 4.85
CA PHE A 63 1.24 10.58 5.28
C PHE A 63 1.32 9.56 4.15
N LEU A 64 1.88 8.38 4.42
CA LEU A 64 2.02 7.30 3.44
C LEU A 64 1.72 5.95 4.07
N GLU A 65 1.37 4.98 3.21
CA GLU A 65 1.44 3.56 3.51
C GLU A 65 2.68 3.03 2.79
N THR A 66 3.58 2.33 3.49
CA THR A 66 4.91 1.96 2.95
C THR A 66 5.27 0.49 3.14
N THR A 67 4.29 -0.34 3.46
CA THR A 67 4.47 -1.79 3.59
C THR A 67 4.23 -2.50 2.26
N PHE A 68 4.63 -3.77 2.18
CA PHE A 68 4.45 -4.62 0.99
C PHE A 68 5.10 -4.04 -0.29
N ALA A 69 6.38 -3.67 -0.21
CA ALA A 69 7.16 -3.12 -1.34
C ALA A 69 6.79 -1.67 -1.75
N GLN A 70 6.13 -0.90 -0.87
CA GLN A 70 5.79 0.51 -1.08
C GLN A 70 6.78 1.51 -0.48
N GLU A 71 7.92 1.04 0.03
CA GLU A 71 9.00 1.85 0.58
C GLU A 71 9.54 2.94 -0.37
N PRO A 72 9.56 2.78 -1.72
CA PRO A 72 9.99 3.85 -2.62
C PRO A 72 9.18 5.15 -2.49
N LEU A 73 7.94 5.10 -1.99
CA LEU A 73 7.13 6.29 -1.74
C LEU A 73 7.76 7.21 -0.66
N LEU A 74 8.64 6.68 0.21
CA LEU A 74 9.39 7.49 1.18
C LEU A 74 10.26 8.57 0.50
N ALA A 75 10.58 8.43 -0.78
CA ALA A 75 11.27 9.45 -1.56
C ALA A 75 10.53 10.80 -1.59
N PHE A 76 9.21 10.81 -1.36
CA PHE A 76 8.44 12.05 -1.23
C PHE A 76 8.91 12.92 -0.05
N GLY A 77 9.34 12.30 1.06
CA GLY A 77 9.93 13.04 2.19
C GLY A 77 11.18 13.79 1.77
N TYR A 78 12.05 13.15 0.98
CA TYR A 78 13.24 13.80 0.44
C TYR A 78 12.91 14.90 -0.59
N LYS A 79 11.91 14.66 -1.45
CA LYS A 79 11.49 15.60 -2.49
C LYS A 79 10.90 16.89 -1.91
N PHE A 80 10.03 16.77 -0.92
CA PHE A 80 9.32 17.92 -0.34
C PHE A 80 9.96 18.46 0.94
N LYS A 81 11.08 17.85 1.38
CA LYS A 81 11.81 18.24 2.61
C LYS A 81 10.91 18.24 3.85
N ALA A 82 9.97 17.31 3.88
CA ALA A 82 8.95 17.19 4.93
C ALA A 82 9.11 15.86 5.68
N PRO A 83 8.83 15.82 6.99
CA PRO A 83 8.74 14.57 7.73
C PRO A 83 7.64 13.67 7.15
N VAL A 84 7.89 12.36 7.16
CA VAL A 84 6.94 11.34 6.70
C VAL A 84 6.45 10.54 7.90
N ILE A 85 5.13 10.43 8.04
CA ILE A 85 4.46 9.51 8.95
C ILE A 85 3.93 8.35 8.12
N THR A 86 4.42 7.15 8.40
CA THR A 86 3.92 5.93 7.78
C THR A 86 2.80 5.34 8.60
N LEU A 87 1.72 4.94 7.93
CA LEU A 87 0.56 4.31 8.53
C LEU A 87 0.50 2.86 8.03
N HIS A 88 0.24 1.94 8.96
CA HIS A 88 0.00 0.53 8.65
C HIS A 88 -1.48 0.22 8.91
N PRO A 89 -2.34 0.18 7.88
CA PRO A 89 -3.79 0.02 8.06
C PRO A 89 -4.22 -1.44 8.27
N PHE A 90 -3.28 -2.40 8.20
CA PHE A 90 -3.56 -3.81 8.38
C PHE A 90 -3.38 -4.23 9.84
N GLY A 91 -3.92 -5.41 10.17
CA GLY A 91 -3.55 -6.08 11.41
C GLY A 91 -2.03 -6.25 11.51
N SER A 92 -1.48 -6.13 12.71
CA SER A 92 -0.05 -6.32 12.90
C SER A 92 0.34 -7.78 12.74
N PHE A 93 1.55 -8.04 12.24
CA PHE A 93 2.12 -9.37 12.07
C PHE A 93 3.57 -9.41 12.56
N SER A 94 4.12 -10.59 12.77
CA SER A 94 5.39 -10.80 13.48
C SER A 94 6.54 -9.93 12.98
N LEU A 95 6.69 -9.75 11.66
CA LEU A 95 7.73 -8.89 11.10
C LEU A 95 7.52 -7.41 11.45
N VAL A 96 6.31 -6.87 11.24
CA VAL A 96 5.99 -5.46 11.57
C VAL A 96 6.15 -5.22 13.06
N ASN A 97 5.64 -6.13 13.89
CA ASN A 97 5.80 -6.05 15.34
C ASN A 97 7.28 -6.01 15.77
N THR A 98 8.12 -6.83 15.14
CA THR A 98 9.57 -6.84 15.41
C THR A 98 10.22 -5.51 15.02
N ILE A 99 9.88 -4.97 13.84
CA ILE A 99 10.46 -3.71 13.33
C ILE A 99 10.07 -2.51 14.21
N ILE A 100 8.82 -2.48 14.70
CA ILE A 100 8.34 -1.37 15.55
C ILE A 100 8.64 -1.57 17.03
N GLY A 101 9.29 -2.68 17.40
CA GLY A 101 9.59 -3.01 18.80
C GLY A 101 8.36 -3.28 19.66
N ASN A 102 7.28 -3.81 19.08
CA ASN A 102 6.08 -4.18 19.83
C ASN A 102 6.38 -5.41 20.71
N PRO A 103 6.42 -5.28 22.05
CA PRO A 103 6.79 -6.38 22.95
C PRO A 103 5.67 -7.43 23.12
N LEU A 104 4.44 -7.14 22.66
CA LEU A 104 3.28 -8.02 22.80
C LEU A 104 3.18 -9.09 21.69
N CYS A 105 4.24 -9.29 20.90
CA CYS A 105 4.21 -10.14 19.71
C CYS A 105 4.76 -11.56 19.89
N LEU A 106 4.99 -11.99 21.13
CA LEU A 106 5.31 -13.38 21.46
C LEU A 106 4.03 -14.21 21.65
#